data_AF-A0A6J2Y6R3-F1
#
_entry.id   AF-A0A6J2Y6R3-F1
#
_cell.length_a   1.000
_cell.length_b   1.000
_cell.length_c   1.000
_cell.angle_alpha   90.00
_cell.angle_beta   90.00
_cell.angle_gamma   90.00
#
_symmetry.space_group_name_H-M   'P 1'
#
loop_
_entity.id
_entity.type
_entity.pdbx_description
1 polymer ?
#
loop_
_entity_poly.entity_id
_entity_poly.type
_entity_poly.pdbx_seq_one_letter_code
_entity_poly.pdbx_strand_id
1 'polypeptide(L)'
;YYLFQLKELKERQKQQLRHKALKKGLDPEALTGKYPPKIQVASKYERRVDTRSYTDKKHLFEGGYENIVKDLNEKTWKEKLGQFDSRQKARLPKWFGERPGKKAGEPETPEGEEEKQVVDDEDLKEPVFEPEPEEEEEEEEVEEEEEEEDEEEEEEEEE
;
A
#
# COMPACT_ATOMS: atom_id res chain seq x y z
N TYR A 1 42.94 42.16 -20.11
CA TYR A 1 42.76 40.72 -19.83
C TYR A 1 41.95 40.50 -18.55
N TYR A 2 42.40 40.96 -17.38
CA TYR A 2 41.68 40.79 -16.09
C TYR A 2 40.25 41.36 -16.07
N LEU A 3 40.05 42.58 -16.55
CA LEU A 3 38.71 43.20 -16.65
C LEU A 3 37.75 42.44 -17.57
N PHE A 4 38.28 41.73 -18.57
CA PHE A 4 37.49 40.90 -19.48
C PHE A 4 37.03 39.62 -18.77
N GLN A 5 37.94 38.92 -18.10
CA GLN A 5 37.61 37.73 -17.29
C GLN A 5 36.58 38.01 -16.19
N LEU A 6 36.68 39.17 -15.51
CA LEU A 6 35.71 39.56 -14.50
C LEU A 6 34.30 39.83 -15.07
N LYS A 7 34.21 40.38 -16.29
CA LYS A 7 32.93 40.60 -16.97
C LYS A 7 32.32 39.26 -17.41
N GLU A 8 33.14 38.37 -17.97
CA GLU A 8 32.73 37.05 -18.43
C GLU A 8 32.20 36.17 -17.27
N LEU A 9 32.85 36.20 -16.12
CA LEU A 9 32.37 35.50 -14.92
C LEU A 9 31.01 36.02 -14.44
N LYS A 10 30.81 37.34 -14.40
CA LYS A 10 29.52 37.95 -14.03
C LYS A 10 28.42 37.63 -15.03
N GLU A 11 28.74 37.59 -16.32
CA GLU A 11 27.80 37.22 -17.37
C GLU A 11 27.40 35.75 -17.28
N ARG A 12 28.36 34.85 -17.05
CA ARG A 12 28.11 33.43 -16.80
C ARG A 12 27.26 33.20 -15.55
N GLN A 13 27.52 33.93 -14.47
CA GLN A 13 26.70 33.91 -13.26
C GLN A 13 25.26 34.36 -13.55
N LYS A 14 25.07 35.42 -14.34
CA LYS A 14 23.73 35.88 -14.74
C LYS A 14 23.01 34.83 -15.59
N GLN A 15 23.72 34.15 -16.50
CA GLN A 15 23.16 33.06 -17.30
C GLN A 15 22.75 31.85 -16.44
N GLN A 16 23.55 31.48 -15.45
CA GLN A 16 23.20 30.42 -14.50
C GLN A 16 21.94 30.77 -13.70
N LEU A 17 21.83 32.00 -13.21
CA LEU A 17 20.64 32.47 -12.48
C LEU A 17 19.39 32.49 -13.37
N ARG A 18 19.52 32.92 -14.64
CA ARG A 18 18.44 32.87 -15.64
C ARG A 18 17.95 31.44 -15.90
N HIS A 19 18.88 30.51 -16.13
CA HIS A 19 18.54 29.11 -16.36
C HIS A 19 17.89 28.46 -15.12
N LYS A 20 18.35 28.84 -13.91
CA LYS A 20 17.75 28.41 -12.65
C LYS A 20 16.35 28.97 -12.45
N ALA A 21 16.10 30.21 -12.84
CA ALA A 21 14.77 30.82 -12.79
C ALA A 21 13.79 30.11 -13.74
N LEU A 22 14.20 29.90 -15.00
CA LEU A 22 13.41 29.17 -15.99
C LEU A 22 13.07 27.74 -15.55
N LYS A 23 14.05 27.00 -14.97
CA LYS A 23 13.81 25.65 -14.44
C LYS A 23 12.80 25.62 -13.28
N LYS A 24 12.71 26.72 -12.52
CA LYS A 24 11.72 26.89 -11.44
C LYS A 24 10.37 27.43 -11.92
N GLY A 25 10.18 27.61 -13.23
CA GLY A 25 8.97 28.22 -13.80
C GLY A 25 8.81 29.70 -13.43
N LEU A 26 9.90 30.35 -13.00
CA LEU A 26 9.95 31.78 -12.68
C LEU A 26 10.45 32.56 -13.90
N ASP A 27 10.09 33.84 -13.96
CA ASP A 27 10.55 34.78 -14.99
C ASP A 27 12.10 34.80 -15.06
N PRO A 28 12.73 34.77 -16.25
CA PRO A 28 14.19 34.75 -16.42
C PRO A 28 14.97 35.79 -15.60
N GLU A 29 14.39 36.94 -15.27
CA GLU A 29 15.07 37.97 -14.46
C GLU A 29 14.75 37.92 -12.96
N ALA A 30 13.82 37.05 -12.55
CA ALA A 30 13.30 36.99 -11.18
C ALA A 30 14.39 36.69 -10.13
N LEU A 31 15.43 35.94 -10.48
CA LEU A 31 16.54 35.62 -9.58
C LEU A 31 17.72 36.61 -9.65
N THR A 32 17.63 37.61 -10.54
CA THR A 32 18.67 38.64 -10.74
C THR A 32 18.27 40.00 -10.16
N GLY A 33 17.06 40.12 -9.60
CA GLY A 33 16.55 41.33 -8.98
C GLY A 33 17.07 41.57 -7.56
N LYS A 34 16.78 42.75 -7.00
CA LYS A 34 17.16 43.17 -5.65
C LYS A 34 16.46 42.39 -4.54
N TYR A 35 15.24 41.92 -4.82
CA TYR A 35 14.40 41.22 -3.87
C TYR A 35 14.21 39.76 -4.32
N PRO A 36 14.11 38.81 -3.36
CA PRO A 36 13.82 37.42 -3.70
C PRO A 36 12.56 37.33 -4.58
N PRO A 37 12.54 36.40 -5.55
CA PRO A 37 11.39 36.28 -6.43
C PRO A 37 10.16 35.80 -5.66
N LYS A 38 8.98 36.33 -6.04
CA LYS A 38 7.71 35.86 -5.51
C LYS A 38 7.47 34.42 -5.98
N ILE A 39 7.39 33.49 -5.04
CA ILE A 39 7.07 32.10 -5.31
C ILE A 39 5.54 32.00 -5.35
N GLN A 40 5.00 31.41 -6.42
CA GLN A 40 3.60 31.00 -6.42
C GLN A 40 3.51 29.76 -5.55
N VAL A 41 3.14 29.98 -4.30
CA VAL A 41 2.87 28.92 -3.35
C VAL A 41 1.44 28.49 -3.64
N ALA A 42 1.21 27.19 -3.88
CA ALA A 42 -0.14 26.67 -4.12
C ALA A 42 -1.13 27.21 -3.07
N SER A 43 -2.38 27.44 -3.44
CA SER A 43 -3.38 27.94 -2.50
C SER A 43 -3.62 26.94 -1.36
N LYS A 44 -4.15 27.41 -0.22
CA LYS A 44 -4.66 26.54 0.84
C LYS A 44 -5.66 25.51 0.28
N TYR A 45 -6.44 25.91 -0.71
CA TYR A 45 -7.41 25.02 -1.35
C TYR A 45 -6.75 23.92 -2.21
N GLU A 46 -5.69 24.25 -2.94
CA GLU A 46 -4.98 23.33 -3.85
C GLU A 46 -4.11 22.31 -3.10
N ARG A 47 -3.59 22.69 -1.92
CA ARG A 47 -2.83 21.77 -1.05
C ARG A 47 -3.70 20.90 -0.16
N ARG A 48 -5.01 21.11 -0.15
CA ARG A 48 -5.89 20.35 0.72
C ARG A 48 -5.95 18.89 0.24
N VAL A 49 -5.35 17.99 1.03
CA VAL A 49 -5.29 16.54 0.77
C VAL A 49 -6.69 15.95 0.59
N ASP A 50 -7.63 16.41 1.42
CA ASP A 50 -8.99 15.89 1.39
C ASP A 50 -10.05 16.97 1.16
N THR A 51 -10.74 16.83 0.03
CA THR A 51 -11.87 17.70 -0.32
C THR A 51 -13.22 17.18 0.14
N ARG A 52 -13.28 15.96 0.67
CA ARG A 52 -14.49 15.27 1.12
C ARG A 52 -15.17 15.97 2.31
N SER A 53 -16.47 15.72 2.46
CA SER A 53 -17.29 16.26 3.54
C SER A 53 -16.93 15.62 4.90
N TYR A 54 -17.37 16.23 6.02
CA TYR A 54 -17.12 15.67 7.35
C TYR A 54 -17.78 14.30 7.53
N THR A 55 -19.03 14.13 7.09
CA THR A 55 -19.76 12.85 7.17
C THR A 55 -19.04 11.74 6.41
N ASP A 56 -18.50 12.06 5.23
CA ASP A 56 -17.78 11.09 4.40
C ASP A 56 -16.44 10.69 5.03
N LYS A 57 -15.70 11.66 5.59
CA LYS A 57 -14.49 11.37 6.37
C LYS A 57 -14.78 10.54 7.61
N LYS A 58 -15.83 10.88 8.35
CA LYS A 58 -16.27 10.13 9.52
C LYS A 58 -16.55 8.68 9.14
N HIS A 59 -17.34 8.45 8.08
CA HIS A 59 -17.62 7.09 7.62
C HIS A 59 -16.37 6.34 7.15
N LEU A 60 -15.43 7.03 6.48
CA LEU A 60 -14.16 6.44 6.04
C LEU A 60 -13.34 5.91 7.23
N PHE A 61 -13.24 6.69 8.31
CA PHE A 61 -12.46 6.32 9.50
C PHE A 61 -13.23 5.41 10.48
N GLU A 62 -14.56 5.39 10.45
CA GLU A 62 -15.41 4.44 11.20
C GLU A 62 -15.54 3.07 10.49
N GLY A 63 -14.46 2.58 9.88
CA GLY A 63 -14.43 1.28 9.20
C GLY A 63 -14.91 1.28 7.74
N GLY A 64 -15.30 2.43 7.18
CA GLY A 64 -15.58 2.54 5.75
C GLY A 64 -14.35 2.26 4.87
N TYR A 65 -13.16 2.65 5.33
CA TYR A 65 -11.90 2.32 4.66
C TYR A 65 -11.67 0.80 4.59
N GLU A 66 -11.87 0.11 5.72
CA GLU A 66 -11.77 -1.36 5.79
C GLU A 66 -12.72 -2.04 4.83
N ASN A 67 -13.95 -1.55 4.71
CA ASN A 67 -14.92 -2.08 3.76
C ASN A 67 -14.46 -1.90 2.31
N ILE A 68 -13.88 -0.74 1.97
CA ILE A 68 -13.32 -0.48 0.63
C ILE A 68 -12.16 -1.45 0.33
N VAL A 69 -11.27 -1.67 1.30
CA VAL A 69 -10.14 -2.59 1.17
C VAL A 69 -10.63 -4.03 1.01
N LYS A 70 -11.60 -4.47 1.83
CA LYS A 70 -12.23 -5.79 1.72
C LYS A 70 -12.88 -5.99 0.35
N ASP A 71 -13.64 -5.01 -0.13
CA ASP A 71 -14.26 -5.06 -1.46
C ASP A 71 -13.22 -5.15 -2.59
N LEU A 72 -12.11 -4.43 -2.49
CA LEU A 72 -11.00 -4.52 -3.43
C LEU A 72 -10.33 -5.90 -3.39
N ASN A 73 -10.07 -6.42 -2.19
CA ASN A 73 -9.50 -7.74 -2.00
C ASN A 73 -10.42 -8.84 -2.56
N GLU A 74 -11.73 -8.76 -2.31
CA GLU A 74 -12.70 -9.68 -2.90
C GLU A 74 -12.72 -9.62 -4.42
N LYS A 75 -12.68 -8.41 -5.01
CA LYS A 75 -12.66 -8.23 -6.46
C LYS A 75 -11.40 -8.85 -7.06
N THR A 76 -10.23 -8.56 -6.49
CA THR A 76 -8.96 -9.13 -6.96
C THR A 76 -8.91 -10.65 -6.76
N TRP A 77 -9.47 -11.18 -5.66
CA TRP A 77 -9.61 -12.61 -5.45
C TRP A 77 -10.51 -13.25 -6.51
N LYS A 78 -11.70 -12.71 -6.75
CA LYS A 78 -12.65 -13.19 -7.76
C LYS A 78 -12.03 -13.16 -9.16
N GLU A 79 -11.28 -12.10 -9.49
CA GLU A 79 -10.56 -12.01 -10.76
C GLU A 79 -9.49 -13.09 -10.88
N LYS A 80 -8.64 -13.27 -9.86
CA LYS A 80 -7.61 -14.32 -9.84
C LYS A 80 -8.22 -15.72 -9.90
N LEU A 81 -9.34 -15.95 -9.22
CA LEU A 81 -10.07 -17.21 -9.25
C LEU A 81 -10.65 -17.47 -10.65
N GLY A 82 -11.24 -16.47 -11.30
CA GLY A 82 -11.73 -16.58 -12.67
C GLY A 82 -10.59 -16.88 -13.66
N GLN A 83 -9.44 -16.23 -13.52
CA GLN A 83 -8.24 -16.55 -14.30
C GLN A 83 -7.78 -17.99 -14.05
N PHE A 84 -7.76 -18.42 -12.79
CA PHE A 84 -7.38 -19.78 -12.41
C PHE A 84 -8.34 -20.84 -12.95
N ASP A 85 -9.65 -20.61 -12.94
CA ASP A 85 -10.61 -21.58 -13.47
C ASP A 85 -10.57 -21.64 -15.00
N SER A 86 -10.29 -20.52 -15.66
CA SER A 86 -10.10 -20.45 -17.12
C SER A 86 -8.84 -21.15 -17.62
N ARG A 87 -7.92 -21.54 -16.73
CA ARG A 87 -6.69 -22.24 -17.12
C ARG A 87 -7.02 -23.63 -17.65
N GLN A 88 -6.28 -24.09 -18.65
CA GLN A 88 -6.37 -25.49 -19.08
C GLN A 88 -5.94 -26.38 -17.92
N LYS A 89 -6.88 -27.13 -17.35
CA LYS A 89 -6.62 -28.08 -16.26
C LYS A 89 -5.77 -29.21 -16.84
N ALA A 90 -4.46 -29.16 -16.59
CA ALA A 90 -3.54 -30.19 -17.07
C ALA A 90 -3.92 -31.52 -16.43
N ARG A 91 -4.46 -32.44 -17.22
CA ARG A 91 -4.60 -33.84 -16.80
C ARG A 91 -3.20 -34.42 -16.67
N LEU A 92 -2.98 -35.16 -15.59
CA LEU A 92 -1.75 -35.92 -15.36
C LEU A 92 -1.42 -36.73 -16.64
N PRO A 93 -0.19 -36.66 -17.16
CA PRO A 93 0.20 -37.41 -18.35
C PRO A 93 -0.18 -38.89 -18.23
N LYS A 94 -0.56 -39.54 -19.35
CA LYS A 94 -1.03 -40.94 -19.35
C LYS A 94 0.00 -41.94 -18.80
N TRP A 95 1.29 -41.58 -18.77
CA TRP A 95 2.37 -42.40 -18.19
C TRP A 95 2.51 -42.26 -16.67
N PHE A 96 1.83 -41.30 -16.04
CA PHE A 96 1.82 -41.13 -14.58
C PHE A 96 1.05 -42.24 -13.83
N GLY A 97 0.63 -43.29 -14.56
CA GLY A 97 -0.13 -44.41 -13.99
C GLY A 97 -1.57 -44.00 -13.70
N GLU A 98 -2.49 -44.96 -13.88
CA GLU A 98 -3.79 -44.85 -13.26
C GLU A 98 -3.58 -44.63 -11.76
N ARG A 99 -4.33 -43.67 -11.20
CA ARG A 99 -4.42 -43.42 -9.75
C ARG A 99 -4.38 -44.78 -9.04
N PRO A 100 -3.38 -45.07 -8.17
CA PRO A 100 -3.26 -46.38 -7.53
C PRO A 100 -4.60 -46.76 -6.90
N GLY A 101 -5.38 -47.62 -7.57
CA GLY A 101 -6.77 -47.90 -7.18
C GLY A 101 -7.75 -48.25 -8.32
N LYS A 102 -7.58 -47.77 -9.56
CA LYS A 102 -8.43 -48.25 -10.68
C LYS A 102 -7.69 -49.29 -11.51
N LYS A 103 -8.14 -50.54 -11.44
CA LYS A 103 -7.69 -51.63 -12.33
C LYS A 103 -8.59 -51.71 -13.56
N ALA A 104 -7.99 -52.00 -14.71
CA ALA A 104 -8.70 -52.29 -15.95
C ALA A 104 -9.55 -53.57 -15.82
N GLY A 105 -10.88 -53.45 -15.91
CA GLY A 105 -11.77 -54.61 -16.08
C GLY A 105 -13.13 -54.61 -15.38
N GLU A 106 -13.50 -53.60 -14.59
CA GLU A 106 -14.85 -53.51 -13.99
C GLU A 106 -15.80 -52.65 -14.84
N PRO A 107 -17.10 -53.00 -14.92
CA PRO A 107 -18.05 -52.36 -15.83
C PRO A 107 -18.19 -50.88 -15.50
N GLU A 108 -18.54 -50.05 -16.50
CA GLU A 108 -18.84 -48.63 -16.30
C GLU A 108 -19.91 -48.47 -15.21
N THR A 109 -19.49 -48.15 -13.98
CA THR A 109 -20.39 -47.64 -12.94
C THR A 109 -20.91 -46.29 -13.43
N PRO A 110 -22.24 -46.14 -13.53
CA PRO A 110 -22.88 -45.10 -14.30
C PRO A 110 -22.50 -43.69 -13.84
N GLU A 111 -22.36 -42.83 -14.84
CA GLU A 111 -22.39 -41.37 -14.83
C GLU A 111 -23.44 -40.78 -13.86
N GLY A 112 -23.17 -40.69 -12.55
CA GLY A 112 -24.12 -40.05 -11.62
C GLY A 112 -23.96 -40.20 -10.11
N GLU A 113 -22.75 -40.21 -9.52
CA GLU A 113 -22.60 -40.24 -8.05
C GLU A 113 -21.34 -39.47 -7.56
N GLU A 114 -21.26 -38.17 -7.88
CA GLU A 114 -20.52 -37.19 -7.04
C GLU A 114 -21.45 -36.00 -6.65
N GLU A 115 -22.76 -36.27 -6.52
CA GLU A 115 -23.64 -35.47 -5.67
C GLU A 115 -23.87 -36.27 -4.38
N LYS A 116 -23.49 -35.69 -3.24
CA LYS A 116 -23.68 -36.19 -1.86
C LYS A 116 -22.74 -37.30 -1.40
N GLN A 117 -21.50 -36.94 -1.09
CA GLN A 117 -20.89 -37.44 0.13
C GLN A 117 -20.83 -36.31 1.15
N VAL A 118 -21.96 -36.10 1.81
CA VAL A 118 -22.01 -35.57 3.17
C VAL A 118 -21.37 -36.67 4.02
N VAL A 119 -20.09 -36.55 4.29
CA VAL A 119 -19.37 -37.35 5.30
C VAL A 119 -18.90 -36.36 6.35
N ASP A 120 -19.68 -36.31 7.42
CA ASP A 120 -19.29 -35.97 8.79
C ASP A 120 -18.23 -34.87 8.96
N ASP A 121 -18.72 -33.65 9.19
CA ASP A 121 -18.00 -32.50 9.75
C ASP A 121 -17.53 -32.69 11.22
N GLU A 122 -17.47 -33.92 11.76
CA GLU A 122 -17.18 -34.17 13.20
C GLU A 122 -15.80 -34.79 13.51
N ASP A 123 -14.95 -35.08 12.52
CA ASP A 123 -13.63 -35.72 12.79
C ASP A 123 -12.43 -35.05 12.09
N LEU A 124 -12.58 -33.79 11.65
CA LEU A 124 -11.44 -32.93 11.40
C LEU A 124 -11.03 -32.32 12.75
N LYS A 125 -10.21 -33.05 13.50
CA LYS A 125 -9.52 -32.55 14.69
C LYS A 125 -9.00 -31.15 14.39
N GLU A 126 -9.67 -30.14 14.94
CA GLU A 126 -9.17 -28.77 14.94
C GLU A 126 -7.74 -28.85 15.49
N PRO A 127 -6.75 -28.24 14.81
CA PRO A 127 -5.48 -28.02 15.46
C PRO A 127 -5.79 -27.19 16.71
N VAL A 128 -5.67 -27.81 17.88
CA VAL A 128 -5.62 -27.11 19.15
C VAL A 128 -4.42 -26.18 19.05
N PHE A 129 -4.69 -24.93 18.69
CA PHE A 129 -3.73 -23.85 18.81
C PHE A 129 -3.58 -23.67 20.33
N GLU A 130 -2.47 -24.16 20.87
CA GLU A 130 -2.03 -23.77 22.21
C GLU A 130 -2.04 -22.24 22.23
N PRO A 131 -2.68 -21.59 23.22
CA PRO A 131 -2.57 -20.14 23.34
C PRO A 131 -1.09 -19.82 23.58
N GLU A 132 -0.46 -19.26 22.55
CA GLU A 132 0.84 -18.62 22.65
C GLU A 132 0.68 -17.51 23.70
N PRO A 133 1.54 -17.48 24.74
CA PRO A 133 1.39 -16.52 25.83
C PRO A 133 1.57 -15.10 25.30
N GLU A 134 0.57 -14.26 25.57
CA GLU A 134 0.58 -12.80 25.74
C GLU A 134 1.90 -12.11 25.34
N GLU A 135 2.05 -11.78 24.04
CA GLU A 135 2.95 -10.70 23.58
C GLU A 135 2.23 -9.32 23.62
N GLU A 136 0.94 -9.27 23.99
CA GLU A 136 0.18 -8.01 24.14
C GLU A 136 0.57 -7.20 25.40
N GLU A 137 1.09 -7.83 26.47
CA GLU A 137 1.52 -7.10 27.68
C GLU A 137 2.87 -6.36 27.49
N GLU A 138 3.77 -6.83 26.60
CA GLU A 138 5.05 -6.13 26.33
C GLU A 138 4.87 -4.92 25.39
N GLU A 139 3.84 -4.88 24.53
CA GLU A 139 3.56 -3.69 23.70
C GLU A 139 2.87 -2.57 24.50
N GLU A 140 2.00 -2.91 25.47
CA GLU A 140 1.34 -1.91 26.34
C GLU A 140 2.34 -1.24 27.31
N GLU A 141 3.32 -2.00 27.85
CA GLU A 141 4.34 -1.44 28.77
C GLU A 141 5.30 -0.48 28.04
N VAL A 142 5.54 -0.69 26.74
CA VAL A 142 6.38 0.19 25.91
C VAL A 142 5.64 1.47 25.49
N GLU A 143 4.32 1.41 25.29
CA GLU A 143 3.52 2.60 24.96
C GLU A 143 3.34 3.52 26.19
N GLU A 144 3.20 2.96 27.40
CA GLU A 144 3.19 3.75 28.66
C GLU A 144 4.56 4.41 28.97
N GLU A 145 5.70 3.75 28.69
CA GLU A 145 7.02 4.37 28.87
C GLU A 145 7.27 5.53 27.86
N GLU A 146 6.78 5.44 26.62
CA GLU A 146 6.91 6.52 25.63
C GLU A 146 6.03 7.74 25.99
N GLU A 147 4.81 7.55 26.52
CA GLU A 147 3.95 8.67 26.95
C GLU A 147 4.50 9.40 28.18
N GLU A 148 5.09 8.71 29.16
CA GLU A 148 5.72 9.38 30.33
C GLU A 148 7.00 10.15 29.96
N GLU A 149 7.79 9.68 28.97
CA GLU A 149 9.00 10.41 28.52
C GLU A 149 8.63 11.71 27.74
N ASP A 150 7.53 11.71 26.99
CA ASP A 150 7.01 12.90 26.29
C ASP A 150 6.40 13.93 27.29
N GLU A 151 5.73 13.47 28.36
CA GLU A 151 5.21 14.37 29.42
C GLU A 151 6.32 15.00 30.27
N GLU A 152 7.41 14.28 30.58
CA GLU A 152 8.56 14.86 31.30
C GLU A 152 9.33 15.88 30.44
N GLU A 153 9.44 15.69 29.11
CA GLU A 153 10.05 16.69 28.22
C GLU A 153 9.21 17.98 28.10
N GLU A 154 7.87 17.89 28.11
CA GLU A 154 7.02 19.10 28.11
C GLU A 154 7.10 19.88 29.44
N GLU A 155 7.23 19.21 30.59
CA GLU A 155 7.40 19.91 31.88
C GLU A 155 8.78 20.62 32.01
N GLU A 156 9.86 20.07 31.44
CA GLU A 156 11.18 20.75 31.41
C GLU A 156 11.22 21.98 30.47
N GLU A 157 10.37 22.05 29.44
CA GLU A 157 10.27 23.24 28.57
C GLU A 157 9.43 24.38 29.20
N GLU A 158 8.59 24.11 30.20
CA GLU A 158 7.76 25.13 30.87
C GLU A 158 8.40 25.78 32.14
N GLU A 159 9.54 25.29 32.65
CA GLU A 159 10.30 25.89 33.78
C GLU A 159 11.37 26.92 33.36
#